data_AF-A0A8S3GLV3-F1
#
_entry.id   AF-A0A8S3GLV3-F1
#
_cell.length_a   1.000
_cell.length_b   1.000
_cell.length_c   1.000
_cell.angle_alpha   90.00
_cell.angle_beta   90.00
_cell.angle_gamma   90.00
#
_symmetry.space_group_name_H-M   'P 1'
#
loop_
_entity.id
_entity.type
_entity.pdbx_description
1 polymer ?
#
loop_
_entity_poly.entity_id
_entity_poly.type
_entity_poly.pdbx_seq_one_letter_code
_entity_poly.pdbx_strand_id
1 'polypeptide(L)'
;MLNSVLTCLFESLSTMLRKTVEKKVLCENLDLIMLAVDEICDEGIILESDPMLITQRVQLRLDDIPLGEQTVSQVFNQAKEQIKWSLLK
;
A
#
# COMPACT_ATOMS: atom_id res chain seq x y z
N MET A 1 18.30 -9.58 -2.57
CA MET A 1 17.11 -9.81 -3.41
C MET A 1 15.99 -10.48 -2.63
N LEU A 2 16.19 -11.64 -2.00
CA LEU A 2 15.13 -12.24 -1.16
C LEU A 2 14.79 -11.38 0.07
N ASN A 3 15.80 -10.76 0.70
CA ASN A 3 15.57 -9.85 1.82
C ASN A 3 14.70 -8.64 1.43
N SER A 4 14.87 -8.08 0.22
CA SER A 4 14.07 -6.93 -0.22
C SER A 4 12.61 -7.32 -0.48
N VAL A 5 12.35 -8.54 -0.97
CA VAL A 5 10.98 -9.08 -1.10
C VAL A 5 10.33 -9.24 0.26
N LEU A 6 11.05 -9.84 1.23
CA LEU A 6 10.53 -10.02 2.58
C LEU A 6 10.26 -8.67 3.28
N THR A 7 11.19 -7.71 3.13
CA THR A 7 11.01 -6.35 3.65
C THR A 7 9.82 -5.66 2.98
N CYS A 8 9.69 -5.74 1.66
CA CYS A 8 8.55 -5.20 0.91
C CYS A 8 7.22 -5.76 1.42
N LEU A 9 7.11 -7.09 1.55
CA LEU A 9 5.92 -7.73 2.08
C LEU A 9 5.62 -7.25 3.50
N PHE A 10 6.62 -7.24 4.38
CA PHE A 10 6.46 -6.82 5.76
C PHE A 10 6.02 -5.36 5.90
N GLU A 11 6.62 -4.44 5.15
CA GLU A 11 6.29 -3.02 5.19
C GLU A 11 4.91 -2.72 4.59
N SER A 12 4.55 -3.41 3.50
CA SER A 12 3.21 -3.34 2.90
C SER A 12 2.15 -3.79 3.89
N LEU A 13 2.32 -4.98 4.48
CA LEU A 13 1.38 -5.52 5.46
C LEU A 13 1.32 -4.67 6.73
N SER A 14 2.46 -4.15 7.20
CA SER A 14 2.49 -3.24 8.35
C SER A 14 1.68 -1.97 8.09
N THR A 15 1.71 -1.45 6.87
CA THR A 15 0.92 -0.27 6.48
C THR A 15 -0.57 -0.61 6.40
N MET A 16 -0.90 -1.70 5.70
CA MET A 16 -2.29 -2.13 5.46
C MET A 16 -3.00 -2.56 6.75
N LEU A 17 -2.28 -3.22 7.66
CA LEU A 17 -2.78 -3.70 8.95
C LEU A 17 -2.55 -2.70 10.09
N ARG A 18 -2.24 -1.43 9.80
CA ARG A 18 -2.04 -0.39 10.83
C ARG A 18 -1.07 -0.80 11.95
N LYS A 19 0.01 -1.48 11.56
CA LYS A 19 1.11 -1.99 12.41
C LYS A 19 0.75 -3.16 13.34
N THR A 20 -0.42 -3.79 13.20
CA THR A 20 -0.77 -5.00 13.96
C THR A 20 -0.48 -6.26 13.14
N VAL A 21 0.77 -6.73 13.17
CA VAL A 21 1.20 -7.97 12.50
C VAL A 21 1.15 -9.13 13.49
N GLU A 22 -0.07 -9.58 13.81
CA GLU A 22 -0.31 -10.73 14.69
C GLU A 22 -1.02 -11.85 13.94
N LYS A 23 -0.80 -13.11 14.35
CA LYS A 23 -1.36 -14.29 13.67
C LYS A 23 -2.87 -14.17 13.42
N LYS A 24 -3.62 -13.72 14.43
CA LYS A 24 -5.08 -13.58 14.32
C LYS A 24 -5.47 -12.57 13.23
N VAL A 25 -4.87 -11.39 13.26
CA VAL A 25 -5.12 -10.31 12.28
C VAL A 25 -4.71 -10.74 10.87
N LEU A 26 -3.58 -11.46 10.73
CA LEU A 26 -3.15 -12.00 9.44
C LEU A 26 -4.17 -13.00 8.89
N CYS A 27 -4.64 -13.94 9.72
CA CYS A 27 -5.64 -14.91 9.29
C CYS A 27 -6.98 -14.26 8.92
N GLU A 28 -7.40 -13.20 9.64
CA GLU A 28 -8.62 -12.45 9.36
C GLU A 28 -8.54 -11.62 8.06
N ASN A 29 -7.34 -11.34 7.57
CA ASN A 29 -7.09 -10.53 6.37
C ASN A 29 -6.29 -11.32 5.31
N LEU A 30 -6.50 -12.64 5.21
CA LEU A 30 -5.69 -13.48 4.33
C LEU A 30 -5.82 -13.10 2.84
N ASP A 31 -7.04 -12.75 2.40
CA ASP A 31 -7.29 -12.35 1.01
C ASP A 31 -6.45 -11.13 0.62
N LEU A 32 -6.36 -10.16 1.53
CA LEU A 32 -5.54 -8.96 1.39
C LEU A 32 -4.05 -9.28 1.28
N ILE A 33 -3.58 -10.23 2.09
CA ILE A 33 -2.18 -10.69 2.08
C ILE A 33 -1.87 -11.40 0.76
N MET A 34 -2.78 -12.25 0.27
CA MET A 34 -2.60 -12.95 -1.00
C MET A 34 -2.51 -11.97 -2.17
N LEU A 35 -3.37 -10.94 -2.20
CA LEU A 35 -3.28 -9.87 -3.20
C LEU A 35 -1.93 -9.13 -3.16
N ALA A 36 -1.39 -8.88 -1.96
CA ALA A 36 -0.07 -8.26 -1.84
C ALA A 36 1.04 -9.18 -2.35
N VAL A 37 0.94 -10.49 -2.13
CA VAL A 37 1.90 -11.47 -2.66
C VAL A 37 1.85 -11.53 -4.18
N ASP A 38 0.65 -11.55 -4.78
CA ASP A 38 0.46 -11.55 -6.24
C ASP A 38 1.01 -10.28 -6.91
N GLU A 39 0.98 -9.14 -6.22
CA GLU A 39 1.59 -7.91 -6.72
C GLU A 39 3.12 -7.91 -6.63
N ILE A 40 3.69 -8.64 -5.66
CA ILE A 40 5.14 -8.70 -5.43
C ILE A 40 5.79 -9.68 -6.41
N CYS A 41 5.17 -10.85 -6.62
CA CYS A 41 5.72 -11.93 -7.41
C CYS A 41 4.67 -12.61 -8.28
N ASP A 42 5.07 -13.02 -9.48
CA ASP A 42 4.29 -13.88 -10.37
C ASP A 42 5.14 -15.10 -10.79
N GLU A 43 4.62 -16.31 -10.58
CA GLU A 43 5.33 -17.58 -10.82
C GLU A 43 6.77 -17.64 -10.23
N GLY A 44 7.02 -16.93 -9.13
CA GLY A 44 8.34 -16.85 -8.47
C GLY A 44 9.28 -15.80 -9.07
N ILE A 45 8.85 -15.07 -10.10
CA ILE A 45 9.53 -13.89 -10.65
C ILE A 45 9.09 -12.67 -9.85
N ILE A 46 10.05 -11.91 -9.33
CA ILE A 46 9.78 -10.67 -8.60
C ILE A 46 9.38 -9.58 -9.61
N LEU A 47 8.18 -9.03 -9.45
CA LEU A 47 7.64 -7.97 -10.30
C LEU A 47 7.86 -6.59 -9.67
N GLU A 48 7.60 -6.47 -8.37
CA GLU A 48 7.63 -5.21 -7.64
C GLU A 48 8.21 -5.41 -6.23
N SER A 49 9.00 -4.44 -5.76
CA SER A 49 9.62 -4.49 -4.44
C SER A 49 9.54 -3.18 -3.67
N ASP A 50 8.81 -2.20 -4.19
CA ASP A 50 8.43 -0.99 -3.45
C ASP A 50 7.11 -1.21 -2.66
N PRO A 51 7.16 -1.23 -1.32
CA PRO A 51 5.98 -1.49 -0.50
C PRO A 51 4.88 -0.42 -0.61
N MET A 52 5.25 0.81 -1.00
CA MET A 52 4.27 1.88 -1.20
C MET A 52 3.43 1.61 -2.45
N LEU A 53 4.05 1.10 -3.52
CA LEU A 53 3.35 0.70 -4.74
C LEU A 53 2.45 -0.51 -4.51
N ILE A 54 2.92 -1.53 -3.78
CA ILE A 54 2.10 -2.68 -3.41
C ILE A 54 0.86 -2.23 -2.63
N THR A 55 1.06 -1.43 -1.58
CA THR A 55 -0.03 -0.93 -0.73
C THR A 55 -1.07 -0.17 -1.55
N GLN A 56 -0.63 0.72 -2.44
CA GLN A 56 -1.52 1.49 -3.30
C GLN A 56 -2.34 0.60 -4.24
N ARG A 57 -1.69 -0.35 -4.93
CA ARG A 57 -2.36 -1.23 -5.91
C ARG A 57 -3.35 -2.18 -5.24
N VAL A 58 -3.01 -2.69 -4.05
CA VAL A 58 -3.90 -3.61 -3.32
C VAL A 58 -5.09 -2.87 -2.71
N GLN A 59 -4.91 -1.66 -2.19
CA GLN A 59 -6.03 -0.86 -1.65
C GLN A 59 -7.05 -0.46 -2.73
N LEU A 60 -6.59 -0.19 -3.95
CA LEU A 60 -7.46 0.10 -5.10
C LEU A 60 -8.35 -1.10 -5.52
N ARG A 61 -7.99 -2.32 -5.13
CA ARG A 61 -8.78 -3.52 -5.43
C ARG A 61 -9.84 -3.83 -4.38
N LEU A 62 -9.74 -3.26 -3.18
CA LEU A 62 -10.73 -3.44 -2.11
C LEU A 62 -11.89 -2.46 -2.23
N ASP A 63 -11.58 -1.27 -2.73
CA ASP A 63 -12.53 -0.21 -2.98
C ASP A 63 -12.79 -0.17 -4.49
N ASP A 64 -13.93 -0.69 -4.96
CA ASP A 64 -14.48 -0.45 -6.31
C ASP A 64 -14.89 1.05 -6.49
N ILE A 65 -14.07 1.97 -6.00
CA ILE A 65 -14.24 3.41 -6.07
C ILE A 65 -13.46 3.89 -7.29
N PRO A 66 -14.07 4.66 -8.21
CA PRO A 66 -13.37 5.15 -9.39
C PRO A 66 -12.09 5.89 -8.99
N LEU A 67 -10.96 5.50 -9.60
CA LEU A 67 -9.60 6.03 -9.39
C LEU A 67 -9.53 7.58 -9.32
N GLY A 68 -10.48 8.26 -9.97
CA GLY A 68 -10.63 9.71 -9.92
C GLY A 68 -10.88 10.27 -8.51
N GLU A 69 -11.64 9.59 -7.65
CA GLU A 69 -12.01 10.12 -6.33
C GLU A 69 -10.87 10.02 -5.30
N GLN A 70 -10.07 8.94 -5.36
CA GLN A 70 -8.87 8.80 -4.55
C GLN A 70 -7.79 9.82 -4.96
N THR A 71 -7.60 10.03 -6.27
CA THR A 71 -6.65 11.01 -6.79
C THR A 71 -7.01 12.43 -6.35
N VAL A 72 -8.29 12.79 -6.39
CA VAL A 72 -8.74 14.13 -5.96
C VAL A 72 -8.45 14.36 -4.47
N SER A 73 -8.70 13.38 -3.60
CA SER A 73 -8.42 13.52 -2.17
C SER A 73 -6.91 13.63 -1.87
N GLN A 74 -6.07 12.89 -2.60
CA GLN A 74 -4.60 12.96 -2.46
C GLN A 74 -4.05 14.30 -2.98
N VAL A 75 -4.49 14.74 -4.17
CA VAL A 75 -4.09 16.02 -4.76
C VAL A 75 -4.54 17.19 -3.89
N PHE A 76 -5.75 17.13 -3.33
CA PHE A 76 -6.25 18.17 -2.43
C PHE A 76 -5.43 18.28 -1.14
N ASN A 77 -5.04 17.14 -0.55
CA ASN A 77 -4.17 17.12 0.62
C ASN A 77 -2.76 17.65 0.31
N GLN A 78 -2.17 17.28 -0.84
CA GLN A 78 -0.88 17.83 -1.27
C GLN A 78 -0.95 19.34 -1.52
N ALA A 79 -2.01 19.83 -2.18
CA ALA A 79 -2.23 21.25 -2.41
C ALA A 79 -2.39 22.02 -1.09
N LYS A 80 -3.12 21.47 -0.12
CA LYS A 80 -3.29 22.06 1.21
C LYS A 80 -1.94 22.20 1.94
N GLU A 81 -1.08 21.18 1.86
CA GLU A 81 0.27 21.27 2.44
C GLU A 81 1.12 22.33 1.74
N GLN A 82 1.11 22.40 0.41
CA GLN A 82 1.86 23.43 -0.32
C GLN A 82 1.40 24.85 0.04
N ILE A 83 0.09 25.08 0.19
CA ILE A 83 -0.44 26.38 0.62
C ILE A 83 0.03 26.71 2.05
N LYS A 84 0.02 25.74 2.96
CA LYS A 84 0.51 25.93 4.34
C LYS A 84 1.98 26.38 4.36
N TRP A 85 2.84 25.76 3.56
CA TRP A 85 4.25 26.15 3.46
C TRP A 85 4.44 27.50 2.76
N SER A 86 3.60 27.84 1.79
CA SER A 86 3.62 29.15 1.13
C SER A 86 3.16 30.30 2.02
N LEU A 87 2.34 30.04 3.04
CA LEU A 87 1.85 31.05 4.00
C LEU A 87 2.79 31.25 5.21
N LEU A 88 3.68 30.29 5.46
CA LEU A 88 4.69 30.37 6.52
C LEU A 88 5.99 31.07 6.05
N LYS A 89 6.00 31.58 4.81
CA LYS A 89 7.14 32.25 4.20
C LYS A 89 6.87 33.73 3.98
#